data_AF-A0A7S0QBB7-F1
#
_entry.id   AF-A0A7S0QBB7-F1
#
_cell.length_a   1.000
_cell.length_b   1.000
_cell.length_c   1.000
_cell.angle_alpha   90.00
_cell.angle_beta   90.00
_cell.angle_gamma   90.00
#
_symmetry.space_group_name_H-M   'P 1'
#
loop_
_entity.id
_entity.type
_entity.pdbx_description
1 polymer ?
#
loop_
_entity_poly.entity_id
_entity_poly.type
_entity_poly.pdbx_seq_one_letter_code
_entity_poly.pdbx_strand_id
1 'polypeptide(L)'
;LCHTHPAMKVVILAEVQRFVLRPNVGERAQYYATIFMNQLVLTRKESAIAQTLLLIYLSLFGARAKESIQSRMLSALLSGIHRAVPFCEAPGDLLTRQLSSLFRCAHAASFSTTVQALMVLSHAASFDETSVHRFYSAVYEAMLHTEMPSSSKLALFLNVVYKAMKADTHPGRVRAFAKRLLQVCAHATPALTCAILLLLSEVRRSSAPPQAMSGS
;
A
#
# COMPACT_ATOMS: atom_id res chain seq x y z
N LEU A 1 2.48 -16.14 -23.73
CA LEU A 1 1.48 -17.13 -23.27
C LEU A 1 0.21 -16.45 -22.73
N CYS A 2 0.23 -15.73 -21.60
CA CYS A 2 -0.98 -15.09 -21.07
C CYS A 2 -1.52 -13.90 -21.88
N HIS A 3 -0.69 -13.25 -22.72
CA HIS A 3 -1.15 -12.21 -23.66
C HIS A 3 -1.90 -12.79 -24.86
N THR A 4 -1.59 -14.03 -25.23
CA THR A 4 -2.12 -14.71 -26.41
C THR A 4 -3.38 -15.50 -26.08
N HIS A 5 -3.47 -16.06 -24.86
CA HIS A 5 -4.63 -16.82 -24.38
C HIS A 5 -5.05 -16.37 -22.98
N PRO A 6 -6.02 -15.45 -22.84
CA PRO A 6 -6.49 -14.94 -21.55
C PRO A 6 -7.01 -16.05 -20.61
N ALA A 7 -7.65 -17.09 -21.18
CA ALA A 7 -8.14 -18.25 -20.43
C ALA A 7 -7.02 -19.03 -19.71
N MET A 8 -5.78 -18.99 -20.21
CA MET A 8 -4.65 -19.66 -19.57
C MET A 8 -4.29 -19.08 -18.21
N LYS A 9 -4.63 -17.81 -17.93
CA LYS A 9 -4.35 -17.19 -16.63
C LYS A 9 -5.07 -17.92 -15.49
N VAL A 10 -6.30 -18.38 -15.75
CA VAL A 10 -7.12 -19.10 -14.76
C VAL A 10 -6.48 -20.45 -14.43
N VAL A 11 -6.06 -21.20 -15.45
CA VAL A 11 -5.40 -22.50 -15.28
C VAL A 11 -4.08 -22.34 -14.53
N ILE A 12 -3.26 -21.37 -14.93
CA ILE A 12 -1.98 -21.07 -14.28
C ILE A 12 -2.20 -20.71 -12.81
N LEU A 13 -3.20 -19.89 -12.50
CA LEU A 13 -3.48 -19.51 -11.11
C LEU A 13 -3.96 -20.68 -10.26
N ALA A 14 -4.79 -21.56 -10.80
CA ALA A 14 -5.21 -22.77 -10.11
C ALA A 14 -4.00 -23.67 -9.77
N GLU A 15 -3.08 -23.85 -10.71
CA GLU A 15 -1.87 -24.66 -10.50
C GLU A 15 -0.89 -23.99 -9.53
N VAL A 16 -0.68 -22.68 -9.64
CA VAL A 16 0.17 -21.93 -8.69
C VAL A 16 -0.45 -21.94 -7.29
N GLN A 17 -1.76 -21.81 -7.16
CA GLN A 17 -2.45 -21.91 -5.88
C GLN A 17 -2.22 -23.28 -5.22
N ARG A 18 -2.42 -24.36 -5.98
CA ARG A 18 -2.17 -25.73 -5.51
C ARG A 18 -0.71 -25.92 -5.10
N PHE A 19 0.21 -25.38 -5.89
CA PHE A 19 1.64 -25.47 -5.62
C PHE A 19 2.02 -24.72 -4.34
N VAL A 20 1.64 -23.44 -4.23
CA VAL A 20 2.13 -22.56 -3.16
C VAL A 20 1.47 -22.86 -1.81
N LEU A 21 0.23 -23.37 -1.80
CA LEU A 21 -0.48 -23.76 -0.58
C LEU A 21 -0.18 -25.21 -0.13
N ARG A 22 0.61 -25.97 -0.89
CA ARG A 22 1.00 -27.32 -0.49
C ARG A 22 1.89 -27.28 0.76
N PRO A 23 1.68 -28.18 1.75
CA PRO A 23 2.61 -28.30 2.86
C PRO A 23 4.02 -28.64 2.35
N ASN A 24 5.04 -28.16 3.05
CA ASN A 24 6.47 -28.43 2.80
C ASN A 24 7.04 -27.90 1.47
N VAL A 25 6.45 -26.87 0.88
CA VAL A 25 7.09 -26.17 -0.25
C VAL A 25 8.21 -25.30 0.28
N GLY A 26 9.41 -25.48 -0.26
CA GLY A 26 10.58 -24.69 0.14
C GLY A 26 10.35 -23.19 -0.04
N GLU A 27 10.85 -22.39 0.90
CA GLU A 27 10.64 -20.93 0.92
C GLU A 27 11.07 -20.24 -0.38
N ARG A 28 12.21 -20.64 -0.95
CA ARG A 28 12.69 -20.10 -2.24
C ARG A 28 11.69 -20.36 -3.37
N ALA A 29 11.08 -21.55 -3.40
CA ALA A 29 10.14 -21.90 -4.45
C ALA A 29 8.83 -21.11 -4.31
N GLN A 30 8.32 -20.94 -3.09
CA GLN A 30 7.19 -20.04 -2.83
C GLN A 30 7.53 -18.59 -3.20
N TYR A 31 8.77 -18.15 -2.95
CA TYR A 31 9.20 -16.79 -3.27
C TYR A 31 9.17 -16.56 -4.78
N TYR A 32 9.77 -17.45 -5.56
CA TYR A 32 9.74 -17.32 -7.02
C TYR A 32 8.34 -17.47 -7.61
N ALA A 33 7.48 -18.31 -7.02
CA ALA A 33 6.07 -18.35 -7.40
C ALA A 33 5.36 -17.02 -7.13
N THR A 34 5.67 -16.35 -6.01
CA THR A 34 5.15 -15.01 -5.70
C THR A 34 5.65 -13.96 -6.69
N ILE A 35 6.92 -14.00 -7.07
CA ILE A 35 7.48 -13.11 -8.09
C ILE A 35 6.80 -13.34 -9.45
N PHE A 36 6.59 -14.60 -9.83
CA PHE A 36 5.86 -14.94 -11.05
C PHE A 36 4.41 -14.40 -11.03
N MET A 37 3.69 -14.60 -9.92
CA MET A 37 2.35 -14.05 -9.73
C MET A 37 2.32 -12.52 -9.85
N ASN A 38 3.32 -11.82 -9.31
CA ASN A 38 3.43 -10.37 -9.41
C ASN A 38 3.64 -9.86 -10.85
N GLN A 39 4.16 -10.70 -11.75
CA GLN A 39 4.34 -10.38 -13.17
C GLN A 39 3.06 -10.56 -13.99
N LEU A 40 2.01 -11.22 -13.45
CA LEU A 40 0.73 -11.40 -14.16
C LEU A 40 0.04 -10.05 -14.39
N VAL A 41 -0.13 -9.67 -15.65
CA VAL A 41 -0.82 -8.44 -16.05
C VAL A 41 -2.33 -8.62 -15.85
N LEU A 42 -2.92 -7.76 -15.03
CA LEU A 42 -4.36 -7.72 -14.76
C LEU A 42 -5.02 -6.61 -15.59
N THR A 43 -6.24 -6.88 -16.05
CA THR A 43 -7.10 -5.91 -16.73
C THR A 43 -8.39 -5.70 -15.94
N ARG A 44 -9.10 -4.59 -16.18
CA ARG A 44 -10.36 -4.29 -15.46
C ARG A 44 -11.47 -5.33 -15.67
N LYS A 45 -11.39 -6.13 -16.73
CA LYS A 45 -12.37 -7.21 -17.03
C LYS A 45 -12.11 -8.48 -16.22
N GLU A 46 -10.99 -8.56 -15.50
CA GLU A 46 -10.49 -9.77 -14.83
C GLU A 46 -10.65 -9.68 -13.30
N SER A 47 -11.78 -9.13 -12.82
CA SER A 47 -12.06 -8.95 -11.39
C SER A 47 -11.97 -10.25 -10.58
N ALA A 48 -12.57 -11.33 -11.08
CA ALA A 48 -12.52 -12.65 -10.44
C ALA A 48 -11.09 -13.21 -10.31
N ILE A 49 -10.25 -12.96 -11.32
CA ILE A 49 -8.83 -13.37 -11.33
C ILE A 49 -8.06 -12.56 -10.29
N ALA A 50 -8.27 -11.24 -10.25
CA ALA A 50 -7.65 -10.36 -9.27
C ALA A 50 -8.04 -10.75 -7.83
N GLN A 51 -9.31 -11.08 -7.61
CA GLN A 51 -9.80 -11.52 -6.31
C GLN A 51 -9.17 -12.84 -5.86
N THR A 52 -9.07 -13.82 -6.77
CA THR A 52 -8.37 -15.10 -6.51
C THR A 52 -6.90 -14.86 -6.17
N LEU A 53 -6.23 -14.01 -6.94
CA LEU A 53 -4.83 -13.63 -6.71
C LEU A 53 -4.64 -12.97 -5.34
N LEU A 54 -5.53 -12.04 -4.99
CA LEU A 54 -5.52 -11.36 -3.70
C LEU A 54 -5.69 -12.34 -2.54
N LEU A 55 -6.59 -13.32 -2.66
CA LEU A 55 -6.79 -14.38 -1.66
C LEU A 55 -5.52 -15.22 -1.45
N ILE A 56 -4.83 -15.60 -2.54
CA ILE A 56 -3.58 -16.36 -2.46
C ILE A 56 -2.51 -15.53 -1.75
N TYR A 57 -2.34 -14.26 -2.12
CA TYR A 57 -1.36 -13.38 -1.45
C TYR A 57 -1.67 -13.21 0.03
N LEU A 58 -2.94 -12.99 0.40
CA LEU A 58 -3.33 -12.81 1.80
C LEU A 58 -3.16 -14.09 2.62
N SER A 59 -3.40 -15.26 2.03
CA SER A 59 -3.13 -16.55 2.68
C SER A 59 -1.65 -16.72 2.99
N LEU A 60 -0.77 -16.42 2.02
CA LEU A 60 0.68 -16.50 2.20
C LEU A 60 1.20 -15.46 3.18
N PHE A 61 0.67 -14.25 3.10
CA PHE A 61 1.00 -13.16 4.02
C PHE A 61 0.62 -13.54 5.45
N GLY A 62 -0.58 -14.07 5.68
CA GLY A 62 -1.03 -14.48 7.02
C GLY A 62 -0.18 -15.58 7.63
N ALA A 63 0.27 -16.55 6.82
CA ALA A 63 1.17 -17.61 7.27
C ALA A 63 2.54 -17.07 7.73
N ARG A 64 3.07 -16.06 7.02
CA ARG A 64 4.46 -15.59 7.20
C ARG A 64 4.61 -14.30 8.00
N ALA A 65 3.53 -13.54 8.18
CA ALA A 65 3.55 -12.29 8.96
C ALA A 65 3.84 -12.51 10.46
N LYS A 66 3.88 -13.76 10.93
CA LYS A 66 4.25 -14.11 12.31
C LYS A 66 5.75 -14.40 12.48
N GLU A 67 6.46 -14.75 11.42
CA GLU A 67 7.80 -15.32 11.50
C GLU A 67 8.91 -14.26 11.37
N SER A 68 8.78 -13.30 10.43
CA SER A 68 9.70 -12.16 10.32
C SER A 68 9.16 -11.08 9.38
N ILE A 69 9.02 -9.84 9.89
CA ILE A 69 8.47 -8.68 9.16
C ILE A 69 9.43 -8.17 8.06
N GLN A 70 10.72 -8.51 8.14
CA GLN A 70 11.77 -7.96 7.27
C GLN A 70 12.14 -8.88 6.08
N SER A 71 11.35 -9.92 5.81
CA SER A 71 11.66 -10.85 4.72
C SER A 71 11.40 -10.25 3.32
N ARG A 72 12.26 -10.58 2.35
CA ARG A 72 12.04 -10.26 0.92
C ARG A 72 10.69 -10.79 0.42
N MET A 73 10.25 -11.93 0.97
CA MET A 73 8.94 -12.51 0.72
C MET A 73 7.80 -11.57 1.09
N LEU A 74 7.82 -10.96 2.28
CA LEU A 74 6.76 -10.05 2.69
C LEU A 74 6.69 -8.82 1.78
N SER A 75 7.82 -8.27 1.36
CA SER A 75 7.83 -7.15 0.41
C SER A 75 7.24 -7.54 -0.96
N ALA A 76 7.55 -8.75 -1.43
CA ALA A 76 6.95 -9.28 -2.66
C ALA A 76 5.44 -9.46 -2.51
N LEU A 77 4.98 -9.99 -1.37
CA LEU A 77 3.56 -10.19 -1.07
C LEU A 77 2.81 -8.86 -0.96
N LEU A 78 3.31 -7.88 -0.21
CA LEU A 78 2.69 -6.56 -0.08
C LEU A 78 2.59 -5.84 -1.44
N SER A 79 3.62 -5.97 -2.28
CA SER A 79 3.58 -5.46 -3.66
C SER A 79 2.49 -6.13 -4.50
N GLY A 80 2.34 -7.45 -4.36
CA GLY A 80 1.31 -8.23 -5.05
C GLY A 80 -0.10 -7.86 -4.61
N ILE A 81 -0.31 -7.73 -3.29
CA ILE A 81 -1.57 -7.30 -2.69
C ILE A 81 -1.95 -5.91 -3.24
N HIS A 82 -1.06 -4.92 -3.12
CA HIS A 82 -1.32 -3.57 -3.61
C HIS A 82 -1.64 -3.54 -5.11
N ARG A 83 -0.99 -4.39 -5.92
CA ARG A 83 -1.25 -4.48 -7.37
C ARG A 83 -2.60 -5.11 -7.70
N ALA A 84 -3.06 -6.10 -6.93
CA ALA A 84 -4.31 -6.81 -7.19
C ALA A 84 -5.54 -6.01 -6.74
N VAL A 85 -5.41 -5.25 -5.66
CA VAL A 85 -6.51 -4.52 -5.00
C VAL A 85 -7.33 -3.63 -5.95
N PRO A 86 -6.75 -2.78 -6.83
CA PRO A 86 -7.52 -1.92 -7.73
C PRO A 86 -8.40 -2.64 -8.75
N PHE A 87 -8.19 -3.95 -8.94
CA PHE A 87 -8.93 -4.77 -9.90
C PHE A 87 -10.00 -5.64 -9.22
N CYS A 88 -10.10 -5.63 -7.89
CA CYS A 88 -11.10 -6.37 -7.14
C CYS A 88 -12.36 -5.51 -6.93
N GLU A 89 -13.55 -6.13 -6.92
CA GLU A 89 -14.81 -5.43 -6.64
C GLU A 89 -14.95 -4.98 -5.18
N ALA A 90 -14.58 -5.84 -4.22
CA ALA A 90 -14.67 -5.56 -2.79
C ALA A 90 -13.39 -6.01 -2.03
N PRO A 91 -12.24 -5.36 -2.26
CA PRO A 91 -10.98 -5.75 -1.62
C PRO A 91 -10.99 -5.52 -0.10
N GLY A 92 -11.77 -4.55 0.39
CA GLY A 92 -11.83 -4.17 1.81
C GLY A 92 -12.08 -5.36 2.74
N ASP A 93 -13.12 -6.15 2.47
CA ASP A 93 -13.53 -7.28 3.30
C ASP A 93 -12.45 -8.37 3.39
N LEU A 94 -11.69 -8.55 2.31
CA LEU A 94 -10.57 -9.49 2.25
C LEU A 94 -9.38 -9.00 3.07
N LEU A 95 -9.09 -7.69 2.99
CA LEU A 95 -8.00 -7.06 3.74
C LEU A 95 -8.29 -7.04 5.25
N THR A 96 -9.56 -6.91 5.66
CA THR A 96 -9.99 -6.85 7.08
C THR A 96 -9.41 -8.01 7.90
N ARG A 97 -9.35 -9.21 7.32
CA ARG A 97 -8.83 -10.42 7.98
C ARG A 97 -7.35 -10.34 8.37
N GLN A 98 -6.56 -9.53 7.67
CA GLN A 98 -5.11 -9.41 7.86
C GLN A 98 -4.68 -8.03 8.37
N LEU A 99 -5.62 -7.18 8.80
CA LEU A 99 -5.33 -5.80 9.23
C LEU A 99 -4.29 -5.72 10.35
N SER A 100 -4.40 -6.57 11.37
CA SER A 100 -3.46 -6.59 12.49
C SER A 100 -2.02 -6.82 12.00
N SER A 101 -1.82 -7.77 11.08
CA SER A 101 -0.52 -8.04 10.46
C SER A 101 -0.05 -6.92 9.55
N LEU A 102 -0.94 -6.31 8.76
CA LEU A 102 -0.61 -5.16 7.91
C LEU A 102 -0.16 -3.95 8.73
N PHE A 103 -0.84 -3.63 9.84
CA PHE A 103 -0.42 -2.58 10.75
C PHE A 103 0.93 -2.88 11.40
N ARG A 104 1.20 -4.13 11.81
CA ARG A 104 2.53 -4.51 12.31
C ARG A 104 3.63 -4.23 11.27
N CYS A 105 3.38 -4.53 10.00
CA CYS A 105 4.30 -4.20 8.91
C CYS A 105 4.47 -2.68 8.70
N ALA A 106 3.46 -1.87 9.01
CA ALA A 106 3.54 -0.41 8.87
C ALA A 106 4.35 0.27 9.99
N HIS A 107 4.48 -0.34 11.17
CA HIS A 107 5.18 0.27 12.32
C HIS A 107 6.58 -0.29 12.60
N ALA A 108 6.84 -1.56 12.31
CA ALA A 108 8.05 -2.26 12.80
C ALA A 108 8.98 -2.77 11.68
N ALA A 109 8.84 -2.26 10.47
CA ALA A 109 9.56 -2.76 9.29
C ALA A 109 10.53 -1.73 8.72
N SER A 110 11.33 -2.16 7.73
CA SER A 110 12.09 -1.24 6.87
C SER A 110 11.16 -0.22 6.21
N PHE A 111 11.68 0.94 5.84
CA PHE A 111 10.86 1.98 5.23
C PHE A 111 10.15 1.49 3.96
N SER A 112 10.80 0.65 3.15
CA SER A 112 10.18 0.08 1.94
C SER A 112 8.95 -0.77 2.27
N THR A 113 9.04 -1.62 3.30
CA THR A 113 7.92 -2.46 3.75
C THR A 113 6.82 -1.60 4.36
N THR A 114 7.18 -0.59 5.15
CA THR A 114 6.24 0.39 5.72
C THR A 114 5.44 1.08 4.62
N VAL A 115 6.09 1.60 3.58
CA VAL A 115 5.41 2.27 2.46
C VAL A 115 4.45 1.31 1.76
N GLN A 116 4.88 0.09 1.46
CA GLN A 116 4.01 -0.90 0.80
C GLN A 116 2.82 -1.29 1.68
N ALA A 117 3.02 -1.47 2.98
CA ALA A 117 1.93 -1.75 3.92
C ALA A 117 0.93 -0.59 3.97
N LEU A 118 1.41 0.65 4.04
CA LEU A 118 0.56 1.84 4.03
C LEU A 118 -0.23 1.99 2.71
N MET A 119 0.37 1.64 1.57
CA MET A 119 -0.33 1.61 0.27
C MET A 119 -1.45 0.55 0.22
N VAL A 120 -1.26 -0.60 0.86
CA VAL A 120 -2.33 -1.61 0.98
C VAL A 120 -3.42 -1.10 1.93
N LEU A 121 -3.03 -0.60 3.10
CA LEU A 121 -3.94 -0.08 4.11
C LEU A 121 -4.81 1.06 3.58
N SER A 122 -4.29 1.92 2.69
CA SER A 122 -5.07 3.03 2.12
C SER A 122 -6.27 2.58 1.27
N HIS A 123 -6.35 1.31 0.87
CA HIS A 123 -7.44 0.76 0.08
C HIS A 123 -8.46 -0.04 0.90
N ALA A 124 -8.27 -0.17 2.21
CA ALA A 124 -9.25 -0.83 3.06
C ALA A 124 -10.47 0.09 3.23
N ALA A 125 -11.44 -0.09 2.33
CA ALA A 125 -12.62 0.75 2.18
C ALA A 125 -13.57 0.76 3.39
N SER A 126 -13.40 -0.19 4.32
CA SER A 126 -14.30 -0.42 5.46
C SER A 126 -13.52 -0.36 6.78
N PHE A 127 -12.62 0.60 6.93
CA PHE A 127 -12.01 0.84 8.23
C PHE A 127 -13.08 1.29 9.23
N ASP A 128 -13.18 0.57 10.34
CA ASP A 128 -13.82 1.09 11.54
C ASP A 128 -13.03 2.31 12.06
N GLU A 129 -13.63 3.11 12.93
CA GLU A 129 -13.01 4.33 13.44
C GLU A 129 -11.63 4.06 14.07
N THR A 130 -11.46 2.91 14.73
CA THR A 130 -10.19 2.50 15.33
C THR A 130 -9.12 2.26 14.27
N SER A 131 -9.43 1.56 13.18
CA SER A 131 -8.47 1.32 12.09
C SER A 131 -8.15 2.58 11.31
N VAL A 132 -9.12 3.49 11.14
CA VAL A 132 -8.86 4.82 10.56
C VAL A 132 -7.82 5.56 11.41
N HIS A 133 -8.03 5.64 12.72
CA HIS A 133 -7.07 6.28 13.62
C HIS A 133 -5.67 5.65 13.50
N ARG A 134 -5.58 4.32 13.57
CA ARG A 134 -4.32 3.58 13.44
C ARG A 134 -3.61 3.84 12.12
N PHE A 135 -4.36 3.93 11.02
CA PHE A 135 -3.81 4.27 9.71
C PHE A 135 -3.15 5.65 9.71
N TYR A 136 -3.86 6.68 10.18
CA TYR A 136 -3.26 8.01 10.23
C TYR A 136 -2.10 8.12 11.22
N SER A 137 -2.16 7.43 12.37
CA SER A 137 -1.01 7.34 13.29
C SER A 137 0.20 6.70 12.61
N ALA A 138 0.02 5.60 11.88
CA ALA A 138 1.10 4.92 11.15
C ALA A 138 1.72 5.82 10.06
N VAL A 139 0.89 6.53 9.28
CA VAL A 139 1.39 7.49 8.29
C VAL A 139 2.17 8.62 8.96
N TYR A 140 1.65 9.15 10.08
CA TYR A 140 2.27 10.23 10.83
C TYR A 140 3.64 9.85 11.42
N GLU A 141 3.77 8.63 11.95
CA GLU A 141 5.03 8.08 12.45
C GLU A 141 6.04 7.86 11.30
N ALA A 142 5.58 7.30 10.18
CA ALA A 142 6.42 7.00 9.03
C ALA A 142 7.11 8.24 8.41
N MET A 143 6.58 9.45 8.63
CA MET A 143 7.21 10.71 8.18
C MET A 143 8.57 10.96 8.82
N LEU A 144 8.83 10.41 10.01
CA LEU A 144 10.10 10.55 10.74
C LEU A 144 10.96 9.29 10.66
N HIS A 145 10.64 8.38 9.75
CA HIS A 145 11.42 7.16 9.59
C HIS A 145 12.86 7.48 9.13
N THR A 146 13.85 6.92 9.80
CA THR A 146 15.28 7.22 9.61
C THR A 146 15.76 6.98 8.18
N GLU A 147 15.30 5.90 7.55
CA GLU A 147 15.62 5.55 6.16
C GLU A 147 14.84 6.34 5.08
N MET A 148 13.88 7.18 5.47
CA MET A 148 13.00 7.88 4.51
C MET A 148 13.77 8.76 3.51
N PRO A 149 14.75 9.61 3.91
CA PRO A 149 15.40 10.54 2.99
C PRO A 149 16.23 9.87 1.88
N SER A 150 16.76 8.67 2.15
CA SER A 150 17.61 7.92 1.21
C SER A 150 16.84 6.86 0.42
N SER A 151 15.54 6.69 0.68
CA SER A 151 14.77 5.60 0.10
C SER A 151 14.35 5.86 -1.35
N SER A 152 14.46 4.83 -2.19
CA SER A 152 13.86 4.80 -3.53
C SER A 152 12.33 4.76 -3.53
N LYS A 153 11.68 4.57 -2.37
CA LYS A 153 10.22 4.52 -2.22
C LYS A 153 9.61 5.87 -1.81
N LEU A 154 10.42 6.92 -1.70
CA LEU A 154 10.00 8.24 -1.26
C LEU A 154 8.82 8.82 -2.05
N ALA A 155 8.84 8.72 -3.38
CA ALA A 155 7.74 9.20 -4.22
C ALA A 155 6.41 8.47 -3.94
N LEU A 156 6.47 7.15 -3.70
CA LEU A 156 5.29 6.36 -3.35
C LEU A 156 4.76 6.75 -1.96
N PHE A 157 5.65 6.97 -1.01
CA PHE A 157 5.30 7.43 0.33
C PHE A 157 4.60 8.79 0.29
N LEU A 158 5.18 9.77 -0.40
CA LEU A 158 4.58 11.10 -0.54
C LEU A 158 3.21 11.05 -1.22
N ASN A 159 2.99 10.14 -2.17
CA ASN A 159 1.67 9.92 -2.77
C ASN A 159 0.65 9.37 -1.76
N VAL A 160 1.05 8.45 -0.87
CA VAL A 160 0.19 7.97 0.22
C VAL A 160 -0.16 9.12 1.17
N VAL A 161 0.83 9.90 1.58
CA VAL A 161 0.63 11.07 2.45
C VAL A 161 -0.32 12.07 1.80
N TYR A 162 -0.11 12.41 0.52
CA TYR A 162 -0.99 13.31 -0.24
C TYR A 162 -2.44 12.82 -0.25
N LYS A 163 -2.66 11.56 -0.64
CA LYS A 163 -4.00 10.96 -0.69
C LYS A 163 -4.66 10.91 0.68
N ALA A 164 -3.90 10.55 1.71
CA ALA A 164 -4.39 10.52 3.10
C ALA A 164 -4.84 11.92 3.54
N MET A 165 -4.00 12.95 3.38
CA MET A 165 -4.36 14.32 3.76
C MET A 165 -5.55 14.87 2.96
N LYS A 166 -5.67 14.51 1.68
CA LYS A 166 -6.77 14.95 0.82
C LYS A 166 -8.10 14.30 1.17
N ALA A 167 -8.10 13.03 1.59
CA ALA A 167 -9.30 12.30 1.99
C ALA A 167 -9.73 12.58 3.44
N ASP A 168 -8.88 13.23 4.22
CA ASP A 168 -9.08 13.45 5.65
C ASP A 168 -10.06 14.60 5.94
N THR A 169 -11.18 14.26 6.58
CA THR A 169 -12.20 15.23 6.99
C THR A 169 -11.86 15.97 8.29
N HIS A 170 -10.82 15.53 9.03
CA HIS A 170 -10.46 16.11 10.32
C HIS A 170 -9.35 17.18 10.16
N PRO A 171 -9.68 18.48 10.18
CA PRO A 171 -8.73 19.55 9.85
C PRO A 171 -7.57 19.67 10.86
N GLY A 172 -7.76 19.21 12.10
CA GLY A 172 -6.69 19.16 13.10
C GLY A 172 -5.56 18.19 12.71
N ARG A 173 -5.92 17.06 12.11
CA ARG A 173 -4.97 16.00 11.70
C ARG A 173 -4.21 16.39 10.45
N VAL A 174 -4.90 16.99 9.47
CA VAL A 174 -4.26 17.59 8.30
C VAL A 174 -3.23 18.66 8.70
N ARG A 175 -3.57 19.53 9.66
CA ARG A 175 -2.63 20.53 10.20
C ARG A 175 -1.44 19.89 10.92
N ALA A 176 -1.66 18.83 11.71
CA ALA A 176 -0.59 18.10 12.38
C ALA A 176 0.37 17.45 11.38
N PHE A 177 -0.15 16.85 10.31
CA PHE A 177 0.64 16.29 9.19
C PHE A 177 1.47 17.38 8.51
N ALA A 178 0.85 18.51 8.18
CA ALA A 178 1.55 19.64 7.57
C ALA A 178 2.71 20.14 8.45
N LYS A 179 2.47 20.31 9.75
CA LYS A 179 3.51 20.72 10.70
C LYS A 179 4.68 19.73 10.73
N ARG A 180 4.41 18.42 10.76
CA ARG A 180 5.45 17.40 10.77
C ARG A 180 6.25 17.36 9.46
N LEU A 181 5.58 17.49 8.32
CA LEU A 181 6.25 17.57 7.03
C LEU A 181 7.17 18.81 6.95
N LEU A 182 6.75 19.96 7.49
CA LEU A 182 7.61 21.14 7.60
C LEU A 182 8.80 20.92 8.54
N GLN A 183 8.62 20.17 9.64
CA GLN A 183 9.75 19.76 10.49
C GLN A 183 10.75 18.88 9.73
N VAL A 184 10.27 17.96 8.89
CA VAL A 184 11.13 17.13 8.02
C VAL A 184 11.93 18.01 7.06
N CYS A 185 11.32 19.05 6.48
CA CYS A 185 12.01 19.98 5.57
C CYS A 185 13.25 20.65 6.19
N ALA A 186 13.29 20.84 7.52
CA ALA A 186 14.42 21.49 8.20
C ALA A 186 15.73 20.70 8.09
N HIS A 187 15.66 19.39 7.85
CA HIS A 187 16.82 18.50 7.73
C HIS A 187 16.82 17.67 6.43
N ALA A 188 15.91 17.97 5.52
CA ALA A 188 15.76 17.25 4.26
C ALA A 188 16.67 17.81 3.15
N THR A 189 16.90 17.01 2.12
CA THR A 189 17.54 17.49 0.89
C THR A 189 16.65 18.52 0.19
N PRO A 190 17.22 19.45 -0.61
CA PRO A 190 16.43 20.43 -1.35
C PRO A 190 15.34 19.80 -2.21
N ALA A 191 15.62 18.67 -2.86
CA ALA A 191 14.65 17.93 -3.65
C ALA A 191 13.45 17.43 -2.84
N LEU A 192 13.69 16.84 -1.66
CA LEU A 192 12.63 16.39 -0.77
C LEU A 192 11.82 17.58 -0.22
N THR A 193 12.50 18.66 0.18
CA THR A 193 11.83 19.89 0.64
C THR A 193 10.90 20.45 -0.43
N CYS A 194 11.34 20.56 -1.68
CA CYS A 194 10.49 20.99 -2.79
C CYS A 194 9.29 20.06 -3.00
N ALA A 195 9.50 18.74 -2.97
CA ALA A 195 8.41 17.76 -3.12
C ALA A 195 7.36 17.89 -2.00
N ILE A 196 7.79 18.08 -0.75
CA ILE A 196 6.91 18.30 0.40
C ILE A 196 6.13 19.62 0.25
N LEU A 197 6.79 20.72 -0.10
CA LEU A 197 6.12 22.01 -0.26
C LEU A 197 5.08 22.00 -1.39
N LEU A 198 5.37 21.31 -2.50
CA LEU A 198 4.41 21.10 -3.59
C LEU A 198 3.21 20.28 -3.11
N LEU A 199 3.45 19.17 -2.39
CA LEU A 199 2.38 18.36 -1.80
C LEU A 199 1.47 19.21 -0.90
N LEU A 200 2.03 19.99 0.01
CA LEU A 200 1.27 20.86 0.91
C LEU A 200 0.48 21.93 0.15
N SER A 201 1.06 22.50 -0.90
CA SER A 201 0.38 23.46 -1.77
C SER A 201 -0.83 22.85 -2.48
N GLU A 202 -0.70 21.63 -2.99
CA GLU A 202 -1.80 20.89 -3.64
C GLU A 202 -2.91 20.52 -2.65
N VAL A 203 -2.57 20.02 -1.46
CA VAL A 203 -3.57 19.69 -0.42
C VAL A 203 -4.35 20.94 0.00
N ARG A 204 -3.66 22.08 0.15
CA ARG A 204 -4.32 23.35 0.47
C ARG A 204 -5.27 23.78 -0.65
N ARG A 205 -4.85 23.67 -1.91
CA ARG A 205 -5.70 23.99 -3.07
C ARG A 205 -6.93 23.10 -3.14
N SER A 206 -6.81 21.80 -2.88
CA SER A 206 -7.98 20.91 -2.88
C SER A 206 -8.92 21.13 -1.69
N SER A 207 -8.44 21.75 -0.61
CA SER A 207 -9.23 22.05 0.59
C SER A 207 -9.87 23.44 0.55
N ALA A 208 -9.47 24.31 -0.38
CA ALA A 208 -10.05 25.63 -0.54
C ALA A 208 -11.43 25.51 -1.20
N PRO A 209 -12.47 26.22 -0.70
CA PRO A 209 -13.71 26.34 -1.45
C PRO A 209 -13.43 26.96 -2.83
N PRO A 210 -14.16 26.59 -3.89
CA PRO A 210 -14.01 27.22 -5.19
C PRO A 210 -14.15 28.72 -5.00
N GLN A 211 -13.09 29.47 -5.32
CA GLN A 211 -13.11 30.93 -5.23
C GLN A 211 -14.32 31.42 -6.04
N ALA A 212 -15.18 32.19 -5.38
CA ALA A 212 -16.23 32.93 -6.07
C ALA A 212 -15.54 33.79 -7.13
N MET A 213 -15.71 33.42 -8.39
CA MET A 213 -15.50 34.32 -9.51
C MET A 213 -16.62 35.37 -9.46
N SER A 214 -16.57 36.29 -8.48
CA SER A 214 -17.26 37.56 -8.60
C SER A 214 -16.34 38.47 -9.39
N GLY A 215 -16.58 38.54 -10.70
CA GLY A 215 -16.10 39.64 -11.52
C GLY A 215 -16.55 40.94 -10.89
N SER A 216 -15.64 41.90 -10.82
CA SER A 216 -15.91 43.33 -10.71
C SER A 216 -15.39 43.98 -11.97
#